data_AF-A0AA37AEQ0-F1
#
_entry.id   AF-A0AA37AEQ0-F1
#
_cell.length_a   1.000
_cell.length_b   1.000
_cell.length_c   1.000
_cell.angle_alpha   90.00
_cell.angle_beta   90.00
_cell.angle_gamma   90.00
#
_symmetry.space_group_name_H-M   'P 1'
#
loop_
_entity.id
_entity.type
_entity.pdbx_description
1 polymer ?
#
loop_
_entity_poly.entity_id
_entity_poly.type
_entity_poly.pdbx_seq_one_letter_code
_entity_poly.pdbx_strand_id
1 'polypeptide(L)'
;MPDKTAKLVRAYPPAMYGNAGTTISLLYKGDANYAVLSNIGSADVGLCGWRMFKLRYPSSSSPAVWMPFEWENPPMKIGVEYRTTERYDGKPVFVMAVNGGAFPDNSSKIIEVQIPDTSGQVKMLDCYGVLDNGTQIPGLFGESVFDASNYLGLFTQNGNGKFTISVGSGRTVGLNFTLFLKYWKEGT
;
A
#
# COMPACT_ATOMS: atom_id res chain seq x y z
N MET A 1 25.13 -14.27 -19.92
CA MET A 1 26.07 -13.17 -19.59
C MET A 1 27.08 -13.70 -18.58
N PRO A 2 28.34 -13.24 -18.60
CA PRO A 2 29.35 -13.63 -17.62
C PRO A 2 28.97 -13.22 -16.19
N ASP A 3 29.55 -13.88 -15.21
CA ASP A 3 29.38 -13.54 -13.79
C ASP A 3 29.99 -12.18 -13.47
N LYS A 4 29.42 -11.50 -12.46
CA LYS A 4 29.79 -10.14 -12.02
C LYS A 4 29.74 -9.09 -13.13
N THR A 5 28.78 -9.20 -14.04
CA THR A 5 28.57 -8.22 -15.12
C THR A 5 27.18 -7.63 -15.11
N ALA A 6 27.03 -6.48 -15.77
CA ALA A 6 25.75 -5.81 -15.99
C ALA A 6 25.46 -5.67 -17.49
N LYS A 7 24.18 -5.70 -17.86
CA LYS A 7 23.74 -5.47 -19.24
C LYS A 7 22.45 -4.64 -19.25
N LEU A 8 22.39 -3.66 -20.15
CA LEU A 8 21.14 -3.00 -20.51
C LEU A 8 20.27 -3.98 -21.29
N VAL A 9 19.09 -4.27 -20.78
CA VAL A 9 18.16 -5.22 -21.39
C VAL A 9 16.80 -4.59 -21.58
N ARG A 10 16.14 -5.03 -22.65
CA ARG A 10 14.71 -4.84 -22.81
C ARG A 10 14.00 -5.87 -21.93
N ALA A 11 13.15 -5.43 -21.03
CA ALA A 11 12.32 -6.31 -20.21
C ALA A 11 10.87 -5.86 -20.26
N TYR A 12 9.96 -6.81 -20.05
CA TYR A 12 8.54 -6.52 -19.97
C TYR A 12 8.14 -6.47 -18.50
N PRO A 13 7.40 -5.44 -18.09
CA PRO A 13 6.82 -5.40 -16.75
C PRO A 13 5.77 -6.52 -16.62
N PRO A 14 5.30 -6.82 -15.39
CA PRO A 14 4.07 -7.58 -15.23
C PRO A 14 2.99 -7.00 -16.15
N ALA A 15 2.08 -7.83 -16.68
CA ALA A 15 0.98 -7.40 -17.52
C ALA A 15 -0.02 -6.53 -16.74
N MET A 16 0.41 -5.33 -16.35
CA MET A 16 -0.38 -4.28 -15.77
C MET A 16 -1.20 -3.70 -16.92
N TYR A 17 -2.48 -4.08 -16.97
CA TYR A 17 -3.49 -3.46 -17.84
C TYR A 17 -3.38 -3.76 -19.35
N GLY A 18 -2.97 -4.97 -19.73
CA GLY A 18 -3.03 -5.41 -21.14
C GLY A 18 -2.09 -4.68 -22.11
N ASN A 19 -1.27 -3.73 -21.62
CA ASN A 19 -0.29 -3.00 -22.39
C ASN A 19 1.11 -3.55 -22.12
N ALA A 20 1.68 -4.23 -23.11
CA ALA A 20 3.06 -4.72 -23.11
C ALA A 20 4.05 -3.60 -23.47
N GLY A 21 3.99 -2.50 -22.71
CA GLY A 21 4.93 -1.39 -22.88
C GLY A 21 6.37 -1.86 -22.66
N THR A 22 7.26 -1.55 -23.60
CA THR A 22 8.67 -1.88 -23.50
C THR A 22 9.34 -1.04 -22.42
N THR A 23 9.99 -1.66 -21.44
CA THR A 23 10.82 -0.94 -20.49
C THR A 23 12.31 -1.18 -20.71
N ILE A 24 13.12 -0.24 -20.21
CA ILE A 24 14.57 -0.36 -20.15
C ILE A 24 14.94 -0.78 -18.73
N SER A 25 15.70 -1.87 -18.62
CA SER A 25 16.12 -2.43 -17.34
C SER A 25 17.61 -2.72 -17.33
N LEU A 26 18.22 -2.62 -16.14
CA LEU A 26 19.57 -3.10 -15.89
C LEU A 26 19.49 -4.52 -15.32
N LEU A 27 20.09 -5.48 -16.01
CA LEU A 27 20.30 -6.83 -15.50
C LEU A 27 21.73 -6.94 -14.97
N TYR A 28 21.89 -7.19 -13.67
CA TYR A 28 23.16 -7.56 -13.06
C TYR A 28 23.16 -9.05 -12.72
N LYS A 29 24.19 -9.78 -13.16
CA LYS A 29 24.40 -11.18 -12.78
C LYS A 29 25.58 -11.24 -11.83
N GLY A 30 25.35 -11.71 -10.61
CA GLY A 30 26.42 -12.00 -9.66
C GLY A 30 27.08 -13.31 -10.01
N ASP A 31 26.33 -14.41 -9.92
CA ASP A 31 26.79 -15.77 -10.19
C ASP A 31 25.63 -16.65 -10.73
N ALA A 32 25.81 -17.98 -10.77
CA ALA A 32 24.78 -18.92 -11.21
C ALA A 32 23.49 -18.89 -10.37
N ASN A 33 23.57 -18.42 -9.12
CA ASN A 33 22.51 -18.43 -8.13
C ASN A 33 21.93 -17.05 -7.83
N TYR A 34 22.61 -15.98 -8.26
CA TYR A 34 22.20 -14.60 -7.97
C TYR A 34 22.17 -13.71 -9.22
N ALA A 35 21.02 -13.08 -9.46
CA ALA A 35 20.89 -11.99 -10.41
C ALA A 35 19.81 -10.99 -9.95
N VAL A 36 19.94 -9.74 -10.39
CA VAL A 36 18.97 -8.66 -10.16
C VAL A 36 18.59 -8.04 -11.48
N LEU A 37 17.29 -7.88 -11.72
CA LEU A 37 16.75 -7.10 -12.82
C LEU A 37 16.02 -5.89 -12.24
N SER A 38 16.53 -4.68 -12.49
CA SER A 38 15.90 -3.44 -12.03
C SER A 38 15.45 -2.61 -13.22
N ASN A 39 14.18 -2.21 -13.23
CA ASN A 39 13.71 -1.24 -14.19
C ASN A 39 14.32 0.14 -13.92
N ILE A 40 14.79 0.81 -14.98
CA ILE A 40 15.40 2.15 -14.89
C ILE A 40 14.67 3.18 -15.77
N GLY A 41 13.63 2.78 -16.50
CA GLY A 41 12.81 3.68 -17.28
C GLY A 41 11.78 2.99 -18.15
N SER A 42 10.74 3.73 -18.52
CA SER A 42 9.67 3.34 -19.41
C SER A 42 9.12 4.59 -20.12
N ALA A 43 8.55 4.41 -21.31
CA ALA A 43 7.77 5.46 -21.97
C ALA A 43 6.45 5.74 -21.22
N ASP A 44 5.87 4.71 -20.61
CA ASP A 44 4.71 4.83 -19.72
C ASP A 44 5.15 4.93 -18.27
N VAL A 45 4.81 6.05 -17.61
CA VAL A 45 5.19 6.35 -16.21
C VAL A 45 4.73 5.29 -15.21
N GLY A 46 3.61 4.60 -15.50
CA GLY A 46 3.06 3.55 -14.65
C GLY A 46 3.79 2.20 -14.72
N LEU A 47 4.79 2.06 -15.60
CA LEU A 47 5.59 0.84 -15.77
C LEU A 47 7.02 0.97 -15.22
N CYS A 48 7.33 2.09 -14.56
CA CYS A 48 8.62 2.35 -13.93
C CYS A 48 8.75 1.72 -12.53
N GLY A 49 9.96 1.37 -12.09
CA GLY A 49 10.27 1.19 -10.66
C GLY A 49 10.11 -0.23 -10.07
N TRP A 50 9.85 -1.25 -10.89
CA TRP A 50 9.79 -2.64 -10.44
C TRP A 50 11.18 -3.32 -10.42
N ARG A 51 11.35 -4.32 -9.54
CA ARG A 51 12.55 -5.17 -9.45
C ARG A 51 12.18 -6.65 -9.39
N MET A 52 13.09 -7.51 -9.89
CA MET A 52 13.09 -8.95 -9.65
C MET A 52 14.46 -9.44 -9.18
N PHE A 53 14.45 -10.45 -8.31
CA PHE A 53 15.63 -11.20 -7.89
C PHE A 53 15.58 -12.61 -8.42
N LYS A 54 16.73 -13.14 -8.81
CA LYS A 54 16.92 -14.57 -9.02
C LYS A 54 17.75 -15.10 -7.86
N LEU A 55 17.20 -16.06 -7.13
CA LEU A 55 17.85 -16.65 -5.96
C LEU A 55 17.67 -18.18 -5.96
N ARG A 56 18.69 -18.88 -5.47
CA ARG A 56 18.53 -20.28 -5.02
C ARG A 56 18.14 -20.26 -3.55
N TYR A 57 17.10 -20.99 -3.18
CA TYR A 57 16.77 -21.17 -1.76
C TYR A 57 17.93 -21.88 -1.03
N PRO A 58 18.38 -21.39 0.14
CA PRO A 58 19.56 -21.93 0.83
C PRO A 58 19.51 -23.44 1.12
N SER A 59 18.30 -24.00 1.23
CA SER A 59 18.05 -25.42 1.53
C SER A 59 17.68 -26.28 0.31
N SER A 60 17.76 -25.74 -0.91
CA SER A 60 17.27 -26.42 -2.12
C SER A 60 18.40 -26.84 -3.07
N SER A 61 18.31 -28.08 -3.58
CA SER A 61 19.10 -28.56 -4.72
C SER A 61 18.55 -28.09 -6.08
N SER A 62 17.40 -27.42 -6.10
CA SER A 62 16.76 -26.93 -7.32
C SER A 62 17.52 -25.74 -7.92
N PRO A 63 17.42 -25.53 -9.24
CA PRO A 63 17.97 -24.35 -9.90
C PRO A 63 17.41 -23.05 -9.30
N ALA A 64 18.21 -21.98 -9.31
CA ALA A 64 17.73 -20.65 -8.91
C ALA A 64 16.54 -20.23 -9.78
N VAL A 65 15.50 -19.69 -9.15
CA VAL A 65 14.27 -19.22 -9.81
C VAL A 65 14.15 -17.71 -9.69
N TRP A 66 13.48 -17.09 -10.65
CA TRP A 66 13.08 -15.70 -10.51
C TRP A 66 11.97 -15.62 -9.46
N MET A 67 12.20 -14.80 -8.44
CA MET A 67 11.24 -14.50 -7.40
C MET A 67 10.12 -13.61 -7.96
N PRO A 68 8.95 -13.54 -7.30
CA PRO A 68 7.91 -12.60 -7.67
C PRO A 68 8.44 -11.17 -7.79
N PHE A 69 7.77 -10.37 -8.62
CA PHE A 69 8.07 -8.95 -8.75
C PHE A 69 7.81 -8.24 -7.41
N GLU A 70 8.76 -7.41 -6.96
CA GLU A 70 8.60 -6.59 -5.77
C GLU A 70 8.58 -5.11 -6.16
N TRP A 71 7.60 -4.38 -5.61
CA TRP A 71 7.52 -2.94 -5.72
C TRP A 71 8.33 -2.33 -4.57
N GLU A 72 9.53 -1.84 -4.88
CA GLU A 72 10.46 -1.34 -3.84
C GLU A 72 10.41 0.18 -3.62
N ASN A 73 9.85 0.97 -4.55
CA ASN A 73 9.99 2.42 -4.45
C ASN A 73 8.73 3.19 -4.90
N PRO A 74 8.14 4.03 -4.02
CA PRO A 74 8.59 4.29 -2.65
C PRO A 74 8.29 3.13 -1.69
N PRO A 75 9.11 2.88 -0.65
CA PRO A 75 8.70 2.05 0.48
C PRO A 75 7.43 2.64 1.09
N MET A 76 6.54 1.81 1.64
CA MET A 76 5.31 2.28 2.27
C MET A 76 5.63 3.24 3.43
N LYS A 77 5.25 4.50 3.28
CA LYS A 77 5.44 5.58 4.25
C LYS A 77 4.08 6.02 4.77
N ILE A 78 4.08 6.44 6.03
CA ILE A 78 2.93 7.14 6.60
C ILE A 78 2.68 8.43 5.80
N GLY A 79 1.41 8.70 5.50
CA GLY A 79 0.94 9.89 4.80
C GLY A 79 1.16 9.87 3.29
N VAL A 80 1.68 8.78 2.73
CA VAL A 80 1.88 8.63 1.28
C VAL A 80 0.81 7.71 0.70
N GLU A 81 0.19 8.16 -0.39
CA GLU A 81 -0.76 7.37 -1.16
C GLU A 81 -0.01 6.43 -2.11
N TYR A 82 -0.45 5.17 -2.17
CA TYR A 82 0.07 4.16 -3.09
C TYR A 82 -1.07 3.59 -3.92
N ARG A 83 -0.91 3.58 -5.23
CA ARG A 83 -1.81 2.86 -6.13
C ARG A 83 -1.52 1.36 -6.07
N THR A 84 -2.56 0.55 -5.95
CA THR A 84 -2.44 -0.92 -5.96
C THR A 84 -2.67 -1.49 -7.36
N THR A 85 -2.53 -2.81 -7.49
CA THR A 85 -2.88 -3.56 -8.71
C THR A 85 -4.38 -3.81 -8.84
N GLU A 86 -5.14 -3.65 -7.76
CA GLU A 86 -6.59 -3.91 -7.74
C GLU A 86 -7.39 -2.83 -8.47
N ARG A 87 -8.56 -3.23 -8.98
CA ARG A 87 -9.54 -2.30 -9.53
C ARG A 87 -10.92 -2.58 -8.94
N TYR A 88 -11.64 -1.52 -8.57
CA TYR A 88 -13.03 -1.58 -8.16
C TYR A 88 -13.86 -0.87 -9.22
N ASP A 89 -14.81 -1.58 -9.85
CA ASP A 89 -15.62 -1.02 -10.94
C ASP A 89 -14.75 -0.41 -12.07
N GLY A 90 -13.66 -1.10 -12.43
CA GLY A 90 -12.68 -0.66 -13.42
C GLY A 90 -11.76 0.49 -12.97
N LYS A 91 -11.98 1.09 -11.80
CA LYS A 91 -11.22 2.23 -11.29
C LYS A 91 -10.02 1.79 -10.45
N PRO A 92 -8.89 2.51 -10.48
CA PRO A 92 -7.74 2.18 -9.62
C PRO A 92 -8.10 2.21 -8.13
N VAL A 93 -7.57 1.25 -7.38
CA VAL A 93 -7.61 1.23 -5.92
C VAL A 93 -6.30 1.77 -5.36
N PHE A 94 -6.39 2.48 -4.25
CA PHE A 94 -5.30 3.12 -3.54
C PHE A 94 -5.27 2.66 -2.09
N VAL A 95 -4.08 2.70 -1.48
CA VAL A 95 -3.86 2.48 -0.05
C VAL A 95 -3.04 3.60 0.55
N MET A 96 -3.28 3.89 1.83
CA MET A 96 -2.49 4.87 2.59
C MET A 96 -2.47 4.48 4.07
N ALA A 97 -1.30 4.63 4.70
CA ALA A 97 -1.16 4.56 6.14
C ALA A 97 -1.19 5.98 6.72
N VAL A 98 -1.93 6.22 7.81
CA VAL A 98 -2.06 7.53 8.45
C VAL A 98 -1.73 7.40 9.93
N ASN A 99 -0.90 8.31 10.45
CA ASN A 99 -0.60 8.36 11.87
C ASN A 99 -1.84 8.84 12.63
N GLY A 100 -2.38 7.98 13.49
CA GLY A 100 -3.52 8.31 14.34
C GLY A 100 -3.15 9.06 15.61
N GLY A 101 -1.86 9.12 15.97
CA GLY A 101 -1.37 9.62 17.26
C GLY A 101 -1.90 8.78 18.43
N ALA A 102 -2.00 9.39 19.61
CA ALA A 102 -2.56 8.73 20.79
C ALA A 102 -4.03 8.35 20.57
N PHE A 103 -4.40 7.10 20.82
CA PHE A 103 -5.79 6.67 20.80
C PHE A 103 -6.54 7.34 21.97
N PRO A 104 -7.78 7.84 21.78
CA PRO A 104 -8.51 8.53 22.86
C PRO A 104 -8.80 7.60 24.04
N ASP A 105 -8.63 8.10 25.26
CA ASP A 105 -8.99 7.42 26.50
C ASP A 105 -10.34 7.95 27.00
N ASN A 106 -11.29 7.05 27.27
CA ASN A 106 -12.63 7.40 27.78
C ASN A 106 -13.29 8.57 27.04
N SER A 107 -13.04 8.67 25.73
CA SER A 107 -13.41 9.80 24.88
C SER A 107 -13.38 9.38 23.41
N SER A 108 -13.72 10.32 22.53
CA SER A 108 -13.61 10.14 21.08
C SER A 108 -12.91 11.33 20.44
N LYS A 109 -12.38 11.11 19.24
CA LYS A 109 -11.84 12.17 18.38
C LYS A 109 -12.11 11.87 16.92
N ILE A 110 -12.10 12.94 16.12
CA ILE A 110 -12.26 12.88 14.68
C ILE A 110 -10.90 13.11 14.03
N ILE A 111 -10.59 12.30 13.02
CA ILE A 111 -9.43 12.43 12.15
C ILE A 111 -9.95 12.68 10.74
N GLU A 112 -9.62 13.83 10.17
CA GLU A 112 -9.87 14.11 8.76
C GLU A 112 -8.64 13.75 7.94
N VAL A 113 -8.81 12.85 6.98
CA VAL A 113 -7.75 12.41 6.08
C VAL A 113 -8.01 13.01 4.70
N GLN A 114 -7.23 14.03 4.33
CA GLN A 114 -7.27 14.63 3.00
C GLN A 114 -6.62 13.67 1.98
N ILE A 115 -7.30 13.43 0.87
CA ILE A 115 -6.81 12.56 -0.20
C ILE A 115 -6.11 13.42 -1.27
N PRO A 116 -4.84 13.14 -1.60
CA PRO A 116 -4.10 13.90 -2.61
C PRO A 116 -4.79 13.89 -3.98
N ASP A 117 -4.59 15.00 -4.71
CA ASP A 117 -4.93 15.15 -6.12
C ASP A 117 -6.39 14.77 -6.48
N THR A 118 -7.32 15.04 -5.56
CA THR A 118 -8.73 14.70 -5.73
C THR A 118 -9.63 15.92 -5.57
N SER A 119 -10.41 16.22 -6.62
CA SER A 119 -11.51 17.19 -6.59
C SER A 119 -12.89 16.54 -6.46
N GLY A 120 -12.97 15.21 -6.58
CA GLY A 120 -14.21 14.42 -6.59
C GLY A 120 -14.45 13.59 -5.33
N GLN A 121 -15.52 12.79 -5.35
CA GLN A 121 -15.84 11.91 -4.22
C GLN A 121 -14.78 10.82 -4.07
N VAL A 122 -14.49 10.47 -2.81
CA VAL A 122 -13.65 9.31 -2.49
C VAL A 122 -14.52 8.24 -1.84
N LYS A 123 -14.26 6.98 -2.19
CA LYS A 123 -15.01 5.83 -1.68
C LYS A 123 -14.05 4.86 -1.00
N MET A 124 -14.13 4.80 0.31
CA MET A 124 -13.41 3.83 1.13
C MET A 124 -13.99 2.43 0.87
N LEU A 125 -13.10 1.47 0.69
CA LEU A 125 -13.39 0.05 0.56
C LEU A 125 -13.13 -0.69 1.88
N ASP A 126 -12.05 -0.31 2.57
CA ASP A 126 -11.68 -0.89 3.86
C ASP A 126 -10.89 0.14 4.67
N CYS A 127 -11.09 0.12 5.98
CA CYS A 127 -10.33 0.91 6.92
C CYS A 127 -10.22 0.18 8.26
N TYR A 128 -9.02 0.15 8.82
CA TYR A 128 -8.80 -0.36 10.17
C TYR A 128 -7.67 0.39 10.87
N GLY A 129 -7.72 0.41 12.19
CA GLY A 129 -6.65 0.89 13.05
C GLY A 129 -5.81 -0.27 13.57
N VAL A 130 -4.53 -0.04 13.83
CA VAL A 130 -3.67 -0.96 14.58
C VAL A 130 -2.99 -0.16 15.67
N LEU A 131 -3.22 -0.54 16.94
CA LEU A 131 -2.51 0.02 18.08
C LEU A 131 -1.03 -0.41 18.06
N ASP A 132 -0.15 0.34 18.72
CA ASP A 132 1.30 0.01 18.78
C ASP A 132 1.61 -1.39 19.32
N ASN A 133 0.67 -1.98 20.09
CA ASN A 133 0.80 -3.35 20.60
C ASN A 133 0.28 -4.44 19.63
N GLY A 134 -0.11 -4.07 18.41
CA GLY A 134 -0.64 -4.98 17.40
C GLY A 134 -2.15 -5.25 17.47
N THR A 135 -2.88 -4.66 18.42
CA THR A 135 -4.34 -4.82 18.50
C THR A 135 -5.00 -4.13 17.32
N GLN A 136 -5.76 -4.89 16.52
CA GLN A 136 -6.53 -4.35 15.40
C GLN A 136 -7.88 -3.80 15.87
N ILE A 137 -8.29 -2.68 15.26
CA ILE A 137 -9.57 -2.01 15.46
C ILE A 137 -10.27 -1.97 14.10
N PRO A 138 -11.24 -2.87 13.86
CA PRO A 138 -11.99 -2.89 12.60
C PRO A 138 -12.76 -1.58 12.41
N GLY A 139 -12.74 -1.06 11.19
CA GLY A 139 -13.57 0.08 10.82
C GLY A 139 -14.97 -0.33 10.42
N LEU A 140 -15.96 0.45 10.86
CA LEU A 140 -17.35 0.34 10.44
C LEU A 140 -17.71 1.55 9.57
N PHE A 141 -18.58 1.33 8.59
CA PHE A 141 -19.15 2.42 7.80
C PHE A 141 -20.38 3.01 8.50
N GLY A 142 -20.47 4.34 8.52
CA GLY A 142 -21.66 5.05 8.98
C GLY A 142 -21.40 6.07 10.08
N GLU A 143 -22.49 6.53 10.68
CA GLU A 143 -22.43 7.49 11.79
C GLU A 143 -21.79 6.89 13.03
N SER A 144 -20.97 7.70 13.70
CA SER A 144 -20.29 7.25 14.91
C SER A 144 -21.25 7.20 16.09
N VAL A 145 -21.36 6.02 16.71
CA VAL A 145 -22.11 5.82 17.96
C VAL A 145 -21.17 5.23 19.00
N PHE A 146 -21.01 5.93 20.11
CA PHE A 146 -20.00 5.69 21.15
C PHE A 146 -20.66 5.72 22.53
N ASP A 147 -21.64 4.85 22.75
CA ASP A 147 -22.58 4.89 23.88
C ASP A 147 -22.39 3.76 24.91
N ALA A 148 -21.60 2.74 24.61
CA ALA A 148 -21.34 1.63 25.51
C ALA A 148 -20.27 1.96 26.58
N SER A 149 -20.34 1.28 27.73
CA SER A 149 -19.22 1.26 28.68
C SER A 149 -18.17 0.26 28.17
N ASN A 150 -16.90 0.68 28.04
CA ASN A 150 -15.78 -0.19 27.60
C ASN A 150 -15.70 -0.56 26.11
N TYR A 151 -16.19 0.28 25.18
CA TYR A 151 -15.99 0.06 23.74
C TYR A 151 -14.56 0.45 23.29
N LEU A 152 -14.18 -0.04 22.11
CA LEU A 152 -13.04 0.44 21.32
C LEU A 152 -13.49 0.40 19.86
N GLY A 153 -13.62 1.55 19.21
CA GLY A 153 -14.32 1.64 17.93
C GLY A 153 -13.70 2.62 16.94
N LEU A 154 -13.97 2.36 15.66
CA LEU A 154 -13.56 3.16 14.52
C LEU A 154 -14.72 3.20 13.52
N PHE A 155 -15.18 4.41 13.19
CA PHE A 155 -16.23 4.65 12.21
C PHE A 155 -15.70 5.53 11.08
N THR A 156 -16.04 5.20 9.85
CA THR A 156 -15.56 5.89 8.65
C THR A 156 -16.71 6.43 7.82
N GLN A 157 -16.49 7.61 7.27
CA GLN A 157 -17.41 8.27 6.36
C GLN A 157 -16.67 8.77 5.12
N ASN A 158 -17.29 8.52 3.97
CA ASN A 158 -16.84 9.02 2.67
C ASN A 158 -17.17 10.51 2.55
N GLY A 159 -16.25 11.27 1.98
CA GLY A 159 -16.43 12.69 1.72
C GLY A 159 -16.00 13.08 0.31
N ASN A 160 -15.98 14.39 0.06
CA ASN A 160 -15.44 14.96 -1.16
C ASN A 160 -13.95 15.27 -0.97
N GLY A 161 -13.06 14.52 -1.62
CA GLY A 161 -11.62 14.63 -1.46
C GLY A 161 -11.06 14.28 -0.07
N LYS A 162 -11.89 13.79 0.86
CA LYS A 162 -11.47 13.46 2.24
C LYS A 162 -12.27 12.30 2.84
N PHE A 163 -11.68 11.67 3.85
CA PHE A 163 -12.39 10.77 4.76
C PHE A 163 -12.50 11.39 6.15
N THR A 164 -13.65 11.20 6.79
CA THR A 164 -13.84 11.50 8.22
C THR A 164 -13.81 10.19 8.98
N ILE A 165 -12.87 10.05 9.91
CA ILE A 165 -12.68 8.84 10.70
C ILE A 165 -12.86 9.21 12.18
N SER A 166 -13.94 8.72 12.78
CA SER A 166 -14.19 8.85 14.20
C SER A 166 -13.59 7.66 14.92
N VAL A 167 -12.72 7.90 15.89
CA VAL A 167 -12.17 6.86 16.78
C VAL A 167 -12.60 7.16 18.21
N GLY A 168 -12.84 6.12 19.01
CA GLY A 168 -13.26 6.31 20.39
C GLY A 168 -13.03 5.09 21.26
N SER A 169 -12.97 5.32 22.55
CA SER A 169 -12.98 4.26 23.56
C SER A 169 -13.78 4.65 24.80
N GLY A 170 -14.38 3.64 25.43
CA GLY A 170 -14.98 3.75 26.76
C GLY A 170 -14.05 3.24 27.87
N ARG A 171 -12.74 3.21 27.62
CA ARG A 171 -11.70 2.69 28.52
C ARG A 171 -10.40 3.47 28.36
N THR A 172 -9.46 3.28 29.27
CA THR A 172 -8.08 3.75 29.08
C THR A 172 -7.35 2.77 28.13
N VAL A 173 -6.83 3.30 27.03
CA VAL A 173 -6.06 2.58 26.00
C VAL A 173 -4.57 2.85 26.17
N GLY A 174 -4.18 4.13 26.28
CA GLY A 174 -2.79 4.53 26.54
C GLY A 174 -1.76 4.16 25.46
N LEU A 175 -2.17 4.02 24.20
CA LEU A 175 -1.32 3.62 23.07
C LEU A 175 -1.51 4.56 21.88
N ASN A 176 -0.49 4.71 21.03
CA ASN A 176 -0.71 5.28 19.70
C ASN A 176 -1.25 4.22 18.74
N PHE A 177 -1.67 4.69 17.57
CA PHE A 177 -2.16 3.81 16.52
C PHE A 177 -1.89 4.36 15.13
N THR A 178 -1.90 3.43 14.16
CA THR A 178 -1.84 3.74 12.73
C THR A 178 -3.14 3.31 12.08
N LEU A 179 -3.69 4.17 11.22
CA LEU A 179 -4.82 3.88 10.35
C LEU A 179 -4.32 3.33 9.02
N PHE A 180 -4.99 2.32 8.50
CA PHE A 180 -4.78 1.80 7.16
C PHE A 180 -6.06 2.00 6.36
N LEU A 181 -5.94 2.65 5.22
CA LEU A 181 -7.05 3.00 4.35
C LEU A 181 -6.88 2.28 3.02
N LYS A 182 -7.97 1.79 2.46
CA LYS A 182 -8.07 1.27 1.10
C LYS A 182 -9.29 1.88 0.42
N TYR A 183 -9.11 2.51 -0.73
CA TYR A 183 -10.16 3.32 -1.34
C TYR A 183 -9.99 3.47 -2.86
N TRP A 184 -11.00 4.04 -3.51
CA TRP A 184 -10.94 4.49 -4.91
C TRP A 184 -11.52 5.90 -5.06
N LYS A 185 -11.23 6.55 -6.19
CA LYS A 185 -11.59 7.96 -6.48
C LYS A 185 -12.64 8.03 -7.59
N GLU A 186 -13.72 8.80 -7.39
CA GLU A 186 -14.68 9.13 -8.46
C GLU A 186 -14.13 10.29 -9.30
N GLY A 187 -13.82 10.03 -10.58
CA GLY A 187 -13.43 11.06 -11.56
C GLY A 187 -11.98 11.04 -12.05
N THR A 188 -11.24 9.95 -11.83
CA THR A 188 -9.89 9.72 -12.42
C THR A 188 -9.91 8.68 -13.52
#